data_AF-A0A3M1A0P2-F1
#
_entry.id   AF-A0A3M1A0P2-F1
#
_cell.length_a   1.000
_cell.length_b   1.000
_cell.length_c   1.000
_cell.angle_alpha   90.00
_cell.angle_beta   90.00
_cell.angle_gamma   90.00
#
_symmetry.space_group_name_H-M   'P 1'
#
loop_
_entity.id
_entity.type
_entity.pdbx_description
1 polymer ?
#
loop_
_entity_poly.entity_id
_entity_poly.type
_entity_poly.pdbx_seq_one_letter_code
_entity_poly.pdbx_strand_id
1 'polypeptide(L)'
;MLRLLFAIFVLSAALATPAVAGDRRVRDLGIKIGVLAPGPLNAITDVAGVRVGHLTIERGQRIHTGVTAIVPAGGNLRQAPLPAAVHVGNGYGKLAGATQIEELGEIETPIVLTNTLDVADAIAGIVDWTLAQPGNGDVRSVNAIVGETNDGYLNDIRARVVRAADVRRAIRMARAGPVGEGAVGAGTGTVAFGWKGGIGTASRILPPALGGYRVGVLVQTNMGGILVVDGVRVGEALGRYYLKDQVAAHDQSGDGSIMIVLATDAPLSDRNLRRLAKRAIAGLARTGASMTNGSGDYVIAFSTSDRVRRVASDGPRTILDLPNNAMSPLFQAAAEATEEAILDSLFLARDVRGHRGFVEALPVDEVMRLWRQAKGQEGRG
;
A
#
# COMPACT_ATOMS: atom_id res chain seq x y z
N MET A 1 0.72 -55.17 47.33
CA MET A 1 0.58 -54.59 45.97
C MET A 1 0.14 -53.15 46.11
N LEU A 2 1.02 -52.27 45.65
CA LEU A 2 1.01 -50.81 45.75
C LEU A 2 -0.05 -50.19 44.81
N ARG A 3 -0.76 -49.13 45.23
CA ARG A 3 -1.27 -48.05 44.36
C ARG A 3 -1.80 -46.89 45.20
N LEU A 4 -0.94 -45.89 45.41
CA LEU A 4 -1.25 -44.58 45.97
C LEU A 4 -1.57 -43.66 44.78
N LEU A 5 -2.80 -43.14 44.69
CA LEU A 5 -3.21 -42.18 43.66
C LEU A 5 -3.06 -40.76 44.24
N PHE A 6 -2.03 -40.05 43.77
CA PHE A 6 -1.80 -38.63 44.08
C PHE A 6 -2.58 -37.79 43.06
N ALA A 7 -3.63 -37.09 43.52
CA ALA A 7 -4.34 -36.11 42.71
C ALA A 7 -3.58 -34.77 42.76
N ILE A 8 -2.92 -34.41 41.66
CA ILE A 8 -2.24 -33.12 41.51
C ILE A 8 -3.28 -32.09 41.07
N PHE A 9 -3.60 -31.15 41.95
CA PHE A 9 -4.39 -29.96 41.63
C PHE A 9 -3.47 -28.94 40.94
N VAL A 10 -3.54 -28.83 39.62
CA VAL A 10 -2.83 -27.78 38.87
C VAL A 10 -3.70 -26.53 38.92
N LEU A 11 -3.32 -25.57 39.76
CA LEU A 11 -3.90 -24.24 39.80
C LEU A 11 -3.38 -23.44 38.59
N SER A 12 -4.18 -23.35 37.53
CA SER A 12 -3.87 -22.56 36.34
C SER A 12 -4.01 -21.07 36.67
N ALA A 13 -2.88 -20.42 36.97
CA ALA A 13 -2.81 -18.97 36.99
C ALA A 13 -2.99 -18.45 35.56
N ALA A 14 -4.13 -17.81 35.29
CA ALA A 14 -4.36 -17.08 34.04
C ALA A 14 -3.41 -15.88 34.00
N LEU A 15 -2.27 -16.05 33.33
CA LEU A 15 -1.42 -14.94 32.94
C LEU A 15 -2.23 -14.07 31.96
N ALA A 16 -2.62 -12.89 32.41
CA ALA A 16 -3.17 -11.86 31.53
C ALA A 16 -2.10 -11.54 30.48
N THR A 17 -2.36 -11.92 29.24
CA THR A 17 -1.56 -11.51 28.09
C THR A 17 -1.66 -10.00 27.95
N PRO A 18 -0.53 -9.26 27.82
CA PRO A 18 -0.60 -7.84 27.49
C PRO A 18 -1.35 -7.68 26.16
N ALA A 19 -2.21 -6.66 26.08
CA ALA A 19 -2.99 -6.35 24.89
C ALA A 19 -2.07 -6.20 23.67
N VAL A 20 -2.32 -6.99 22.63
CA VAL A 20 -1.64 -6.91 21.34
C VAL A 20 -2.13 -5.64 20.64
N ALA A 21 -1.20 -4.74 20.31
CA ALA A 21 -1.48 -3.59 19.45
C ALA A 21 -1.77 -4.08 18.01
N GLY A 22 -2.92 -3.67 17.47
CA GLY A 22 -3.23 -3.62 16.04
C GLY A 22 -3.46 -4.94 15.27
N ASP A 23 -4.48 -5.72 15.61
CA ASP A 23 -4.86 -6.95 14.86
C ASP A 23 -6.14 -6.81 14.01
N ARG A 24 -6.70 -5.60 13.90
CA ARG A 24 -8.00 -5.35 13.25
C ARG A 24 -7.95 -4.16 12.32
N ARG A 25 -8.62 -4.28 11.18
CA ARG A 25 -8.78 -3.18 10.22
C ARG A 25 -9.68 -2.09 10.80
N VAL A 26 -9.57 -0.87 10.29
CA VAL A 26 -10.38 0.27 10.76
C VAL A 26 -11.87 -0.04 10.68
N ARG A 27 -12.29 -0.73 9.63
CA ARG A 27 -13.69 -1.07 9.38
C ARG A 27 -14.23 -2.13 10.33
N ASP A 28 -13.39 -3.07 10.77
CA ASP A 28 -13.75 -4.08 11.77
C ASP A 28 -14.01 -3.46 13.15
N LEU A 29 -13.50 -2.25 13.37
CA LEU A 29 -13.69 -1.46 14.59
C LEU A 29 -14.87 -0.49 14.49
N GLY A 30 -15.57 -0.47 13.34
CA GLY A 30 -16.75 0.35 13.09
C GLY A 30 -16.48 1.69 12.41
N ILE A 31 -15.23 2.03 12.11
CA ILE A 31 -14.89 3.24 11.34
C ILE A 31 -15.17 2.98 9.86
N LYS A 32 -16.15 3.68 9.30
CA LYS A 32 -16.55 3.54 7.89
C LYS A 32 -16.02 4.73 7.09
N ILE A 33 -14.92 4.52 6.39
CA ILE A 33 -14.36 5.53 5.49
C ILE A 33 -15.23 5.64 4.23
N GLY A 34 -15.81 6.82 4.02
CA GLY A 34 -16.60 7.14 2.84
C GLY A 34 -17.97 6.45 2.78
N VAL A 35 -18.59 6.47 1.60
CA VAL A 35 -19.98 6.01 1.38
C VAL A 35 -20.08 4.75 0.51
N LEU A 36 -19.03 4.39 -0.21
CA LEU A 36 -19.05 3.24 -1.11
C LEU A 36 -18.75 1.94 -0.34
N ALA A 37 -19.40 0.86 -0.75
CA ALA A 37 -19.15 -0.46 -0.18
C ALA A 37 -17.78 -0.98 -0.63
N PRO A 38 -17.01 -1.64 0.26
CA PRO A 38 -15.80 -2.33 -0.15
C PRO A 38 -16.12 -3.60 -0.94
N GLY A 39 -15.10 -4.15 -1.61
CA GLY A 39 -15.15 -5.53 -2.10
C GLY A 39 -15.08 -6.55 -0.97
N PRO A 40 -15.31 -7.84 -1.27
CA PRO A 40 -15.39 -8.89 -0.26
C PRO A 40 -14.09 -9.05 0.56
N LEU A 41 -12.93 -8.73 -0.03
CA LEU A 41 -11.64 -8.78 0.66
C LEU A 41 -11.22 -7.41 1.21
N ASN A 42 -11.92 -6.35 0.79
CA ASN A 42 -11.51 -4.96 0.98
C ASN A 42 -10.02 -4.78 0.65
N ALA A 43 -9.60 -5.24 -0.53
CA ALA A 43 -8.19 -5.27 -0.91
C ALA A 43 -8.03 -5.03 -2.41
N ILE A 44 -6.82 -4.65 -2.85
CA ILE A 44 -6.51 -4.44 -4.27
C ILE A 44 -6.81 -5.68 -5.12
N THR A 45 -6.72 -6.86 -4.51
CA THR A 45 -7.01 -8.17 -5.10
C THR A 45 -8.51 -8.44 -5.31
N ASP A 46 -9.40 -7.56 -4.88
CA ASP A 46 -10.81 -7.58 -5.32
C ASP A 46 -10.94 -7.24 -6.82
N VAL A 47 -9.96 -6.54 -7.39
CA VAL A 47 -9.87 -6.33 -8.85
C VAL A 47 -9.38 -7.63 -9.49
N ALA A 48 -10.21 -8.21 -10.35
CA ALA A 48 -9.97 -9.52 -10.92
C ALA A 48 -8.60 -9.62 -11.63
N GLY A 49 -7.89 -10.72 -11.40
CA GLY A 49 -6.57 -10.99 -11.97
C GLY A 49 -5.38 -10.38 -11.22
N VAL A 50 -5.62 -9.38 -10.35
CA VAL A 50 -4.57 -8.78 -9.51
C VAL A 50 -4.14 -9.75 -8.43
N ARG A 51 -2.83 -9.87 -8.22
CA ARG A 51 -2.23 -10.72 -7.20
C ARG A 51 -1.16 -9.95 -6.44
N VAL A 52 -1.01 -10.24 -5.14
CA VAL A 52 0.01 -9.61 -4.28
C VAL A 52 0.85 -10.67 -3.61
N GLY A 53 2.17 -10.45 -3.58
CA GLY A 53 3.14 -11.31 -2.91
C GLY A 53 4.08 -10.47 -2.05
N HIS A 54 4.33 -10.92 -0.83
CA HIS A 54 5.28 -10.30 0.08
C HIS A 54 6.47 -11.20 0.34
N LEU A 55 7.61 -10.56 0.51
CA LEU A 55 8.76 -11.14 1.18
C LEU A 55 9.24 -10.19 2.27
N THR A 56 9.07 -10.61 3.52
CA THR A 56 9.54 -9.89 4.71
C THR A 56 10.94 -10.37 5.09
N ILE A 57 11.87 -9.45 5.34
CA ILE A 57 13.23 -9.74 5.76
C ILE A 57 13.48 -9.04 7.11
N GLU A 58 13.56 -9.85 8.16
CA GLU A 58 13.89 -9.40 9.51
C GLU A 58 15.09 -10.18 10.05
N ARG A 59 16.12 -9.48 10.53
CA ARG A 59 17.33 -10.10 11.11
C ARG A 59 17.82 -9.30 12.32
N GLY A 60 17.52 -9.83 13.50
CA GLY A 60 17.79 -9.12 14.76
C GLY A 60 17.10 -7.76 14.77
N GLN A 61 17.78 -6.76 15.32
CA GLN A 61 17.30 -5.37 15.35
C GLN A 61 17.83 -4.54 14.17
N ARG A 62 18.72 -5.10 13.33
CA ARG A 62 19.42 -4.32 12.30
C ARG A 62 18.66 -4.28 10.98
N ILE A 63 17.98 -5.35 10.61
CA ILE A 63 17.38 -5.49 9.29
C ILE A 63 15.88 -5.63 9.44
N HIS A 64 15.14 -4.69 8.84
CA HIS A 64 13.68 -4.67 8.79
C HIS A 64 13.26 -4.12 7.43
N THR A 65 13.25 -4.96 6.40
CA THR A 65 12.95 -4.53 5.03
C THR A 65 12.27 -5.65 4.26
N GLY A 66 12.06 -5.48 2.96
CA GLY A 66 11.53 -6.55 2.15
C GLY A 66 11.01 -6.07 0.80
N VAL A 67 10.21 -6.92 0.18
CA VAL A 67 9.68 -6.72 -1.15
C VAL A 67 8.18 -6.97 -1.16
N THR A 68 7.42 -6.09 -1.80
CA THR A 68 6.01 -6.33 -2.13
C THR A 68 5.87 -6.32 -3.64
N ALA A 69 5.43 -7.42 -4.23
CA ALA A 69 5.17 -7.54 -5.66
C ALA A 69 3.66 -7.51 -5.92
N ILE A 70 3.23 -6.63 -6.80
CA ILE A 70 1.87 -6.56 -7.35
C ILE A 70 1.96 -7.08 -8.78
N VAL A 71 1.24 -8.16 -9.07
CA VAL A 71 1.14 -8.74 -10.42
C VAL A 71 -0.21 -8.32 -10.99
N PRO A 72 -0.25 -7.37 -11.95
CA PRO A 72 -1.48 -6.76 -12.46
C PRO A 72 -2.48 -7.73 -13.10
N ALA A 73 -1.99 -8.76 -13.80
CA ALA A 73 -2.80 -9.76 -14.46
C ALA A 73 -2.03 -11.09 -14.63
N GLY A 74 -2.76 -12.14 -15.01
CA GLY A 74 -2.15 -13.41 -15.43
C GLY A 74 -1.46 -13.33 -16.80
N GLY A 75 -0.69 -14.38 -17.11
CA GLY A 75 0.02 -14.49 -18.38
C GLY A 75 1.27 -13.61 -18.47
N ASN A 76 1.71 -13.36 -19.71
CA ASN A 76 2.92 -12.59 -19.99
C ASN A 76 2.56 -11.12 -20.29
N LEU A 77 2.81 -10.23 -19.32
CA LEU A 77 2.52 -8.79 -19.42
C LEU A 77 3.32 -8.11 -20.53
N ARG A 78 4.50 -8.63 -20.89
CA ARG A 78 5.31 -8.06 -21.98
C ARG A 78 4.69 -8.27 -23.35
N GLN A 79 3.94 -9.36 -23.51
CA GLN A 79 3.25 -9.70 -24.75
C GLN A 79 1.85 -9.09 -24.84
N ALA A 80 1.27 -8.77 -23.68
CA ALA A 80 -0.05 -8.16 -23.60
C ALA A 80 -0.11 -7.12 -22.47
N PRO A 81 0.53 -5.95 -22.67
CA PRO A 81 0.60 -4.86 -21.69
C PRO A 81 -0.79 -4.33 -21.29
N LEU A 82 -0.85 -3.72 -20.12
CA LEU A 82 -2.07 -3.11 -19.59
C LEU A 82 -1.96 -1.59 -19.65
N PRO A 83 -3.05 -0.86 -19.95
CA PRO A 83 -3.03 0.58 -19.88
C PRO A 83 -2.78 1.04 -18.44
N ALA A 84 -1.96 2.07 -18.30
CA ALA A 84 -1.50 2.57 -17.02
C ALA A 84 -1.12 4.04 -17.09
N ALA A 85 -0.94 4.65 -15.93
CA ALA A 85 -0.42 5.99 -15.78
C ALA A 85 0.30 6.16 -14.45
N VAL A 86 1.20 7.15 -14.40
CA VAL A 86 1.81 7.62 -13.17
C VAL A 86 1.25 9.00 -12.81
N HIS A 87 1.10 9.27 -11.53
CA HIS A 87 0.95 10.62 -11.02
C HIS A 87 1.96 10.87 -9.90
N VAL A 88 2.74 11.94 -10.07
CA VAL A 88 3.70 12.42 -9.07
C VAL A 88 3.01 13.51 -8.25
N GLY A 89 2.81 13.25 -6.96
CA GLY A 89 2.37 14.25 -5.99
C GLY A 89 3.55 15.10 -5.52
N ASN A 90 4.61 14.45 -5.04
CA ASN A 90 5.90 15.09 -4.74
C ASN A 90 7.06 14.16 -5.16
N GLY A 91 8.08 14.73 -5.80
CA GLY A 91 9.08 13.99 -6.56
C GLY A 91 10.32 13.53 -5.80
N TYR A 92 10.30 13.53 -4.47
CA TYR A 92 11.48 13.19 -3.64
C TYR A 92 11.67 11.66 -3.48
N GLY A 93 11.64 10.89 -4.56
CA GLY A 93 11.85 9.44 -4.51
C GLY A 93 12.37 8.87 -5.82
N LYS A 94 12.57 7.55 -5.85
CA LYS A 94 13.22 6.81 -6.95
C LYS A 94 12.21 5.84 -7.56
N LEU A 95 11.34 6.38 -8.42
CA LEU A 95 10.37 5.59 -9.18
C LEU A 95 10.97 5.14 -10.53
N ALA A 96 11.34 3.87 -10.62
CA ALA A 96 11.85 3.29 -11.86
C ALA A 96 10.71 2.97 -12.84
N GLY A 97 10.98 3.20 -14.14
CA GLY A 97 10.09 2.87 -15.25
C GLY A 97 8.96 3.88 -15.54
N ALA A 98 8.87 4.97 -14.76
CA ALA A 98 7.81 5.96 -14.90
C ALA A 98 7.79 6.67 -16.27
N THR A 99 8.95 6.99 -16.84
CA THR A 99 9.03 7.77 -18.08
C THR A 99 8.43 7.03 -19.27
N GLN A 100 8.65 5.72 -19.37
CA GLN A 100 8.03 4.91 -20.43
C GLN A 100 6.53 4.67 -20.18
N ILE A 101 6.08 4.61 -18.91
CA ILE A 101 4.63 4.60 -18.62
C ILE A 101 4.00 5.93 -19.07
N GLU A 102 4.66 7.06 -18.82
CA GLU A 102 4.14 8.37 -19.20
C GLU A 102 4.09 8.57 -20.73
N GLU A 103 5.06 8.00 -21.44
CA GLU A 103 5.15 8.06 -22.91
C GLU A 103 4.17 7.10 -23.60
N LEU A 104 4.12 5.84 -23.15
CA LEU A 104 3.36 4.78 -23.84
C LEU A 104 1.98 4.51 -23.21
N GLY A 105 1.74 4.98 -21.98
CA GLY A 105 0.48 4.78 -21.29
C GLY A 105 0.21 3.32 -20.89
N GLU A 106 1.25 2.53 -20.65
CA GLU A 106 1.12 1.09 -20.37
C GLU A 106 2.18 0.51 -19.44
N ILE A 107 1.85 -0.61 -18.81
CA ILE A 107 2.75 -1.45 -18.01
C ILE A 107 2.91 -2.83 -18.62
N GLU A 108 4.15 -3.29 -18.68
CA GLU A 108 4.56 -4.56 -19.29
C GLU A 108 5.24 -5.52 -18.31
N THR A 109 5.32 -5.15 -17.03
CA THR A 109 5.96 -5.93 -15.96
C THR A 109 5.12 -5.89 -14.67
N PRO A 110 5.36 -6.79 -13.71
CA PRO A 110 4.88 -6.61 -12.33
C PRO A 110 5.39 -5.32 -11.72
N ILE A 111 4.62 -4.74 -10.80
CA ILE A 111 5.04 -3.58 -10.01
C ILE A 111 5.68 -4.11 -8.73
N VAL A 112 6.90 -3.65 -8.42
CA VAL A 112 7.59 -4.03 -7.18
C VAL A 112 7.79 -2.81 -6.30
N LEU A 113 7.49 -2.96 -5.01
CA LEU A 113 7.82 -2.00 -3.98
C LEU A 113 8.94 -2.56 -3.10
N THR A 114 9.87 -1.69 -2.68
CA THR A 114 11.02 -2.02 -1.80
C THR A 114 11.51 -0.77 -1.07
N ASN A 115 12.72 -0.81 -0.49
CA ASN A 115 13.39 0.37 0.06
C ASN A 115 14.23 1.14 -0.98
N THR A 116 14.56 2.39 -0.66
CA THR A 116 15.25 3.34 -1.57
C THR A 116 16.55 2.80 -2.19
N LEU A 117 17.40 2.12 -1.41
CA LEU A 117 18.73 1.72 -1.87
C LEU A 117 18.74 0.37 -2.59
N ASP A 118 17.60 -0.34 -2.58
CA ASP A 118 17.43 -1.64 -3.23
C ASP A 118 16.60 -1.56 -4.53
N VAL A 119 16.29 -0.36 -5.03
CA VAL A 119 15.61 -0.15 -6.33
C VAL A 119 16.36 -0.83 -7.48
N ALA A 120 17.69 -0.74 -7.51
CA ALA A 120 18.49 -1.36 -8.56
C ALA A 120 18.38 -2.90 -8.55
N ASP A 121 18.41 -3.51 -7.36
CA ASP A 121 18.22 -4.96 -7.19
C ASP A 121 16.80 -5.41 -7.58
N ALA A 122 15.79 -4.56 -7.31
CA ALA A 122 14.42 -4.78 -7.76
C ALA A 122 14.26 -4.70 -9.28
N ILE A 123 14.90 -3.72 -9.94
CA ILE A 123 14.97 -3.64 -11.41
C ILE A 123 15.55 -4.94 -11.97
N ALA A 124 16.72 -5.37 -11.48
CA ALA A 124 17.36 -6.60 -11.92
C ALA A 124 16.44 -7.82 -11.76
N GLY A 125 15.76 -7.94 -10.62
CA GLY A 125 14.81 -9.03 -10.37
C GLY A 125 13.61 -9.06 -11.32
N ILE A 126 13.07 -7.89 -11.67
CA ILE A 126 11.96 -7.78 -12.65
C ILE A 126 12.45 -8.11 -14.06
N VAL A 127 13.62 -7.61 -14.46
CA VAL A 127 14.23 -7.90 -15.77
C VAL A 127 14.43 -9.41 -15.92
N ASP A 128 15.09 -10.05 -14.94
CA ASP A 128 15.30 -11.50 -14.91
C ASP A 128 13.96 -12.27 -14.99
N TRP A 129 12.96 -11.86 -14.21
CA TRP A 129 11.63 -12.49 -14.22
C TRP A 129 10.98 -12.41 -15.60
N THR A 130 11.08 -11.25 -16.24
CA THR A 130 10.41 -10.94 -17.51
C THR A 130 11.08 -11.68 -18.66
N LEU A 131 12.40 -11.63 -18.77
CA LEU A 131 13.14 -12.31 -19.85
C LEU A 131 12.99 -13.84 -19.79
N ALA A 132 12.79 -14.40 -18.58
CA ALA A 132 12.56 -15.84 -18.41
C ALA A 132 11.14 -16.31 -18.80
N GLN A 133 10.19 -15.41 -19.07
CA GLN A 133 8.83 -15.81 -19.44
C GLN A 133 8.77 -16.40 -20.86
N PRO A 134 7.97 -17.46 -21.09
CA PRO A 134 7.68 -17.93 -22.44
C PRO A 134 7.15 -16.81 -23.34
N GLY A 135 7.66 -16.73 -24.58
CA GLY A 135 7.35 -15.69 -25.54
C GLY A 135 8.29 -14.48 -25.53
N ASN A 136 9.23 -14.38 -24.59
CA ASN A 136 10.16 -13.25 -24.49
C ASN A 136 11.57 -13.52 -25.06
N GLY A 137 11.74 -14.55 -25.88
CA GLY A 137 13.05 -14.94 -26.43
C GLY A 137 13.76 -13.85 -27.25
N ASP A 138 13.00 -12.99 -27.92
CA ASP A 138 13.52 -11.89 -28.74
C ASP A 138 13.48 -10.52 -28.05
N VAL A 139 13.09 -10.45 -26.76
CA VAL A 139 12.97 -9.19 -26.02
C VAL A 139 14.36 -8.61 -25.75
N ARG A 140 14.56 -7.35 -26.15
CA ARG A 140 15.86 -6.64 -26.05
C ARG A 140 15.89 -5.56 -24.96
N SER A 141 14.74 -5.13 -24.49
CA SER A 141 14.59 -4.14 -23.41
C SER A 141 13.35 -4.46 -22.58
N VAL A 142 13.40 -4.10 -21.31
CA VAL A 142 12.31 -4.30 -20.35
C VAL A 142 12.17 -3.04 -19.51
N ASN A 143 10.96 -2.49 -19.47
CA ASN A 143 10.62 -1.42 -18.54
C ASN A 143 10.22 -2.00 -17.18
N ALA A 144 11.18 -2.10 -16.27
CA ALA A 144 10.95 -2.55 -14.90
C ALA A 144 10.34 -1.45 -14.03
N ILE A 145 9.23 -1.76 -13.35
CA ILE A 145 8.47 -0.79 -12.57
C ILE A 145 8.73 -1.01 -11.09
N VAL A 146 9.45 -0.07 -10.48
CA VAL A 146 9.83 -0.16 -9.07
C VAL A 146 9.50 1.13 -8.34
N GLY A 147 8.67 1.03 -7.30
CA GLY A 147 8.44 2.08 -6.32
C GLY A 147 9.21 1.82 -5.03
N GLU A 148 9.43 2.86 -4.24
CA GLU A 148 10.17 2.73 -2.98
C GLU A 148 9.73 3.72 -1.91
N THR A 149 10.06 3.40 -0.66
CA THR A 149 10.13 4.38 0.42
C THR A 149 11.40 4.15 1.24
N ASN A 150 11.82 5.15 2.02
CA ASN A 150 13.04 5.05 2.83
C ASN A 150 12.79 4.45 4.22
N ASP A 151 13.22 3.21 4.45
CA ASP A 151 13.09 2.50 5.73
C ASP A 151 14.31 2.65 6.67
N GLY A 152 15.23 3.58 6.38
CA GLY A 152 16.55 3.71 7.03
C GLY A 152 16.56 4.07 8.52
N TYR A 153 15.39 4.31 9.12
CA TYR A 153 15.28 4.46 10.58
C TYR A 153 15.22 3.09 11.29
N LEU A 154 14.36 2.19 10.81
CA LEU A 154 14.21 0.85 11.38
C LEU A 154 15.12 -0.18 10.70
N ASN A 155 15.60 0.09 9.48
CA ASN A 155 16.45 -0.78 8.69
C ASN A 155 17.87 -0.21 8.55
N ASP A 156 18.88 -1.07 8.59
CA ASP A 156 20.22 -0.76 8.06
C ASP A 156 20.16 -0.74 6.52
N ILE A 157 19.54 0.31 5.98
CA ILE A 157 19.28 0.45 4.54
C ILE A 157 20.58 0.41 3.71
N ARG A 158 21.72 0.79 4.31
CA ARG A 158 23.03 0.76 3.67
C ARG A 158 23.57 -0.65 3.48
N ALA A 159 23.10 -1.62 4.28
CA ALA A 159 23.45 -3.03 4.11
C ALA A 159 22.89 -3.63 2.80
N ARG A 160 21.88 -2.96 2.20
CA ARG A 160 21.27 -3.34 0.91
C ARG A 160 21.02 -4.84 0.84
N VAL A 161 20.15 -5.36 1.69
CA VAL A 161 20.03 -6.81 1.88
C VAL A 161 19.10 -7.48 0.87
N VAL A 162 18.24 -6.72 0.19
CA VAL A 162 17.36 -7.26 -0.87
C VAL A 162 18.21 -7.59 -2.09
N ARG A 163 17.93 -8.73 -2.71
CA ARG A 163 18.57 -9.17 -3.95
C ARG A 163 17.54 -9.45 -5.05
N ALA A 164 17.98 -9.48 -6.30
CA ALA A 164 17.12 -9.85 -7.45
C ALA A 164 16.35 -11.18 -7.25
N ALA A 165 16.96 -12.15 -6.57
CA ALA A 165 16.31 -13.43 -6.25
C ALA A 165 15.12 -13.29 -5.27
N ASP A 166 15.21 -12.35 -4.33
CA ASP A 166 14.15 -12.04 -3.38
C ASP A 166 12.93 -11.45 -4.10
N VAL A 167 13.19 -10.58 -5.08
CA VAL A 167 12.17 -9.96 -5.93
C VAL A 167 11.44 -11.02 -6.77
N ARG A 168 12.19 -11.91 -7.44
CA ARG A 168 11.60 -13.04 -8.17
C ARG A 168 10.82 -13.99 -7.25
N ARG A 169 11.22 -14.14 -5.99
CA ARG A 169 10.47 -14.93 -5.01
C ARG A 169 9.16 -14.24 -4.63
N ALA A 170 9.17 -12.94 -4.36
CA ALA A 170 7.94 -12.17 -4.08
C ALA A 170 6.95 -12.23 -5.24
N ILE A 171 7.42 -12.09 -6.50
CA ILE A 171 6.58 -12.21 -7.70
C ILE A 171 5.96 -13.61 -7.81
N ARG A 172 6.71 -14.69 -7.55
CA ARG A 172 6.19 -16.07 -7.58
C ARG A 172 5.17 -16.36 -6.49
N MET A 173 5.35 -15.76 -5.31
CA MET A 173 4.44 -15.91 -4.17
C MET A 173 3.15 -15.10 -4.34
N ALA A 174 3.06 -14.25 -5.37
CA ALA A 174 1.90 -13.41 -5.59
C ALA A 174 0.64 -14.23 -5.90
N ARG A 175 -0.38 -14.03 -5.06
CA ARG A 175 -1.67 -14.73 -5.12
C ARG A 175 -2.83 -13.75 -5.01
N ALA A 176 -4.01 -14.19 -5.46
CA ALA A 176 -5.27 -13.51 -5.19
C ALA A 176 -5.71 -13.77 -3.75
N GLY A 177 -6.83 -13.18 -3.33
CA GLY A 177 -7.34 -13.33 -1.96
C GLY A 177 -6.80 -12.29 -0.99
N PRO A 178 -6.92 -12.54 0.33
CA PRO A 178 -6.48 -11.59 1.36
C PRO A 178 -5.00 -11.21 1.23
N VAL A 179 -4.70 -9.94 1.53
CA VAL A 179 -3.35 -9.36 1.46
C VAL A 179 -2.81 -9.16 2.87
N GLY A 180 -1.52 -9.40 3.08
CA GLY A 180 -0.89 -9.10 4.37
C GLY A 180 -0.65 -7.59 4.50
N GLU A 181 -0.95 -7.02 5.65
CA GLU A 181 -0.86 -5.58 5.92
C GLU A 181 0.01 -5.31 7.16
N GLY A 182 0.26 -4.04 7.45
CA GLY A 182 1.17 -3.60 8.51
C GLY A 182 2.64 -3.84 8.14
N ALA A 183 3.42 -4.31 9.11
CA ALA A 183 4.88 -4.46 9.01
C ALA A 183 5.32 -5.70 8.20
N VAL A 184 4.95 -5.77 6.93
CA VAL A 184 5.26 -6.89 6.02
C VAL A 184 5.82 -6.42 4.68
N GLY A 185 6.52 -7.30 3.97
CA GLY A 185 7.04 -7.01 2.64
C GLY A 185 7.89 -5.75 2.63
N ALA A 186 7.62 -4.85 1.70
CA ALA A 186 8.32 -3.57 1.62
C ALA A 186 7.91 -2.54 2.70
N GLY A 187 6.82 -2.78 3.44
CA GLY A 187 6.40 -1.97 4.59
C GLY A 187 7.06 -2.38 5.92
N THR A 188 7.95 -3.38 5.92
CA THR A 188 8.52 -3.96 7.15
C THR A 188 9.18 -2.91 8.05
N GLY A 189 10.01 -2.03 7.49
CA GLY A 189 10.76 -1.01 8.23
C GLY A 189 10.22 0.42 8.13
N THR A 190 8.99 0.62 7.64
CA THR A 190 8.47 1.97 7.38
C THR A 190 7.77 2.60 8.58
N VAL A 191 7.72 3.94 8.62
CA VAL A 191 7.16 4.75 9.71
C VAL A 191 6.22 5.80 9.12
N ALA A 192 4.99 5.88 9.63
CA ALA A 192 3.99 6.83 9.15
C ALA A 192 3.38 7.62 10.32
N PHE A 193 3.31 8.95 10.17
CA PHE A 193 2.83 9.90 11.18
C PHE A 193 3.51 9.79 12.56
N GLY A 194 4.74 9.26 12.62
CA GLY A 194 5.46 9.00 13.87
C GLY A 194 5.05 7.72 14.60
N TRP A 195 4.21 6.88 13.98
CA TRP A 195 3.93 5.51 14.41
C TRP A 195 4.44 4.51 13.37
N LYS A 196 4.40 3.23 13.70
CA LYS A 196 4.72 2.19 12.74
C LYS A 196 3.71 2.25 11.57
N GLY A 197 4.24 2.38 10.36
CA GLY A 197 3.46 2.28 9.11
C GLY A 197 3.59 0.91 8.49
N GLY A 198 3.37 0.80 7.19
CA GLY A 198 3.60 -0.45 6.47
C GLY A 198 2.83 -0.58 5.17
N ILE A 199 2.45 -1.81 4.85
CA ILE A 199 1.53 -2.10 3.75
C ILE A 199 0.10 -1.92 4.24
N GLY A 200 -0.74 -1.31 3.42
CA GLY A 200 -2.18 -1.35 3.61
C GLY A 200 -2.90 -1.46 2.28
N THR A 201 -4.13 -1.93 2.30
CA THR A 201 -4.92 -2.09 1.08
C THR A 201 -6.39 -1.87 1.35
N ALA A 202 -7.14 -1.38 0.37
CA ALA A 202 -8.60 -1.29 0.46
C ALA A 202 -9.20 -1.37 -0.94
N SER A 203 -10.51 -1.55 -1.02
CA SER A 203 -11.22 -1.50 -2.29
C SER A 203 -12.60 -0.86 -2.16
N ARG A 204 -13.17 -0.47 -3.29
CA ARG A 204 -14.55 -0.01 -3.43
C ARG A 204 -15.20 -0.63 -4.65
N ILE A 205 -16.49 -0.95 -4.53
CA ILE A 205 -17.34 -1.38 -5.64
C ILE A 205 -18.33 -0.25 -5.94
N LEU A 206 -18.41 0.16 -7.19
CA LEU A 206 -19.46 1.06 -7.64
C LEU A 206 -20.80 0.30 -7.75
N PRO A 207 -21.93 0.94 -7.45
CA PRO A 207 -23.26 0.37 -7.70
C PRO A 207 -23.43 -0.10 -9.15
N PRO A 208 -24.27 -1.11 -9.43
CA PRO A 208 -24.52 -1.60 -10.80
C PRO A 208 -24.97 -0.51 -11.77
N ALA A 209 -25.78 0.45 -11.30
CA ALA A 209 -26.23 1.60 -12.08
C ALA A 209 -25.08 2.53 -12.54
N LEU A 210 -23.91 2.43 -11.89
CA LEU A 210 -22.68 3.18 -12.21
C LEU A 210 -21.61 2.27 -12.83
N GLY A 211 -21.99 1.09 -13.32
CA GLY A 211 -21.13 0.18 -14.06
C GLY A 211 -20.57 -1.00 -13.26
N GLY A 212 -20.78 -1.06 -11.93
CA GLY A 212 -20.34 -2.20 -11.12
C GLY A 212 -18.83 -2.37 -10.96
N TYR A 213 -18.05 -1.37 -11.40
CA TYR A 213 -16.60 -1.43 -11.41
C TYR A 213 -15.98 -1.42 -10.02
N ARG A 214 -14.80 -2.01 -9.91
CA ARG A 214 -13.99 -2.05 -8.71
C ARG A 214 -12.82 -1.09 -8.82
N VAL A 215 -12.50 -0.44 -7.72
CA VAL A 215 -11.25 0.29 -7.53
C VAL A 215 -10.56 -0.30 -6.31
N GLY A 216 -9.38 -0.85 -6.52
CA GLY A 216 -8.54 -1.41 -5.48
C GLY A 216 -7.28 -0.56 -5.29
N VAL A 217 -6.82 -0.42 -4.05
CA VAL A 217 -5.64 0.37 -3.71
C VAL A 217 -4.73 -0.45 -2.79
N LEU A 218 -3.42 -0.41 -3.02
CA LEU A 218 -2.38 -0.88 -2.10
C LEU A 218 -1.40 0.25 -1.88
N VAL A 219 -1.02 0.47 -0.62
CA VAL A 219 -0.07 1.52 -0.23
C VAL A 219 1.12 0.94 0.52
N GLN A 220 2.25 1.64 0.44
CA GLN A 220 3.39 1.50 1.35
C GLN A 220 3.60 2.84 2.05
N THR A 221 3.16 2.94 3.30
CA THR A 221 3.15 4.18 4.07
C THR A 221 4.48 4.41 4.79
N ASN A 222 5.07 5.58 4.57
CA ASN A 222 6.32 5.99 5.21
C ASN A 222 6.41 7.53 5.36
N MET A 223 5.28 8.22 5.58
CA MET A 223 5.15 9.67 5.46
C MET A 223 4.77 10.35 6.78
N GLY A 224 5.12 11.64 6.91
CA GLY A 224 4.73 12.47 8.04
C GLY A 224 3.40 13.21 7.85
N GLY A 225 3.04 14.01 8.85
CA GLY A 225 1.86 14.88 8.84
C GLY A 225 1.19 14.96 10.20
N ILE A 226 -0.09 15.29 10.21
CA ILE A 226 -0.94 15.36 11.40
C ILE A 226 -2.05 14.33 11.23
N LEU A 227 -1.91 13.15 11.86
CA LEU A 227 -2.81 12.03 11.60
C LEU A 227 -4.29 12.41 11.83
N VAL A 228 -5.10 12.20 10.80
CA VAL A 228 -6.56 12.30 10.86
C VAL A 228 -7.17 10.93 10.58
N VAL A 229 -8.14 10.54 11.40
CA VAL A 229 -8.88 9.28 11.26
C VAL A 229 -10.37 9.61 11.18
N ASP A 230 -10.98 9.44 10.00
CA ASP A 230 -12.41 9.72 9.79
C ASP A 230 -12.84 11.13 10.26
N GLY A 231 -12.02 12.12 9.89
CA GLY A 231 -12.18 13.53 10.27
C GLY A 231 -11.72 13.89 11.69
N VAL A 232 -11.41 12.91 12.54
CA VAL A 232 -10.92 13.14 13.91
C VAL A 232 -9.42 13.38 13.91
N ARG A 233 -8.98 14.50 14.50
CA ARG A 233 -7.57 14.93 14.59
C ARG A 233 -6.79 14.14 15.65
N VAL A 234 -6.62 12.85 15.39
CA VAL A 234 -5.97 11.88 16.29
C VAL A 234 -4.52 12.27 16.60
N GLY A 235 -3.77 12.77 15.61
CA GLY A 235 -2.38 13.21 15.80
C GLY A 235 -2.26 14.31 16.86
N GLU A 236 -3.13 15.31 16.80
CA GLU A 236 -3.18 16.41 17.78
C GLU A 236 -3.58 15.89 19.17
N ALA A 237 -4.66 15.09 19.24
CA ALA A 237 -5.18 14.56 20.50
C ALA A 237 -4.20 13.63 21.24
N LEU A 238 -3.40 12.86 20.49
CA LEU A 238 -2.33 12.02 21.05
C LEU A 238 -1.01 12.78 21.26
N GLY A 239 -0.95 14.05 20.90
CA GLY A 239 0.26 14.86 20.99
C GLY A 239 1.41 14.29 20.16
N ARG A 240 1.15 13.72 18.99
CA ARG A 240 2.18 13.24 18.05
C ARG A 240 1.82 13.68 16.64
N TYR A 241 2.51 14.71 16.17
CA TYR A 241 2.27 15.32 14.88
C TYR A 241 3.50 16.12 14.41
N TYR A 242 3.63 16.29 13.09
CA TYR A 242 4.70 17.07 12.48
C TYR A 242 4.67 18.53 12.98
N LEU A 243 5.85 19.12 13.22
CA LEU A 243 6.04 20.46 13.79
C LEU A 243 5.62 20.66 15.24
N LYS A 244 5.20 19.61 15.96
CA LYS A 244 4.85 19.72 17.39
C LYS A 244 5.95 20.41 18.19
N ASP A 245 7.17 19.90 18.06
CA ASP A 245 8.30 20.39 18.82
C ASP A 245 8.85 21.69 18.20
N GLN A 246 8.68 21.99 16.91
CA GLN A 246 9.06 23.30 16.36
C GLN A 246 8.07 24.41 16.77
N VAL A 247 6.82 24.04 17.06
CA VAL A 247 5.82 24.91 17.71
C VAL A 247 6.01 24.94 19.24
N ALA A 248 6.77 23.99 19.83
CA ALA A 248 6.99 23.83 21.28
C ALA A 248 8.47 23.74 21.76
N ALA A 249 9.45 24.14 20.93
CA ALA A 249 10.92 23.94 20.98
C ALA A 249 11.54 22.54 20.58
N HIS A 250 12.30 22.54 19.47
CA HIS A 250 13.26 21.53 18.90
C HIS A 250 12.79 20.48 17.87
N ASP A 251 13.71 19.89 17.09
CA ASP A 251 13.50 19.36 15.72
C ASP A 251 13.22 17.85 15.63
N GLN A 252 12.16 17.44 14.92
CA GLN A 252 12.02 16.13 14.28
C GLN A 252 11.53 16.29 12.83
N SER A 253 12.26 15.71 11.87
CA SER A 253 11.98 15.88 10.44
C SER A 253 10.68 15.17 10.02
N GLY A 254 9.85 15.86 9.24
CA GLY A 254 8.62 15.34 8.64
C GLY A 254 8.85 14.63 7.31
N ASP A 255 10.08 14.27 6.99
CA ASP A 255 10.46 13.62 5.74
C ASP A 255 9.94 12.18 5.69
N GLY A 256 9.69 11.67 4.48
CA GLY A 256 9.03 10.39 4.33
C GLY A 256 8.85 9.97 2.88
N SER A 257 7.89 9.10 2.58
CA SER A 257 7.42 8.78 1.22
C SER A 257 6.12 7.96 1.31
N ILE A 258 5.34 7.92 0.24
CA ILE A 258 4.28 6.93 0.07
C ILE A 258 4.23 6.47 -1.38
N MET A 259 4.22 5.14 -1.55
CA MET A 259 3.85 4.52 -2.83
C MET A 259 2.39 4.11 -2.78
N ILE A 260 1.61 4.53 -3.77
CA ILE A 260 0.22 4.12 -3.95
C ILE A 260 0.09 3.38 -5.28
N VAL A 261 -0.44 2.17 -5.26
CA VAL A 261 -0.76 1.38 -6.45
C VAL A 261 -2.28 1.23 -6.52
N LEU A 262 -2.86 1.67 -7.62
CA LEU A 262 -4.30 1.68 -7.86
C LEU A 262 -4.64 0.76 -9.05
N ALA A 263 -5.57 -0.16 -8.83
CA ALA A 263 -6.09 -1.05 -9.86
C ALA A 263 -7.59 -0.81 -10.08
N THR A 264 -8.06 -1.01 -11.30
CA THR A 264 -9.50 -1.05 -11.59
C THR A 264 -9.82 -2.05 -12.70
N ASP A 265 -11.05 -2.56 -12.73
CA ASP A 265 -11.60 -3.33 -13.85
C ASP A 265 -12.42 -2.45 -14.82
N ALA A 266 -12.50 -1.14 -14.56
CA ALA A 266 -13.11 -0.17 -15.46
C ALA A 266 -12.29 -0.03 -16.76
N PRO A 267 -12.93 -0.02 -17.95
CA PRO A 267 -12.23 0.14 -19.22
C PRO A 267 -11.80 1.60 -19.39
N LEU A 268 -10.55 1.89 -19.03
CA LEU A 268 -9.99 3.24 -18.99
C LEU A 268 -8.76 3.37 -19.90
N SER A 269 -8.68 4.49 -20.62
CA SER A 269 -7.44 5.00 -21.22
C SER A 269 -6.42 5.45 -20.17
N ASP A 270 -5.14 5.46 -20.55
CA ASP A 270 -4.01 5.99 -19.78
C ASP A 270 -4.27 7.43 -19.28
N ARG A 271 -4.83 8.31 -20.12
CA ARG A 271 -5.28 9.65 -19.71
C ARG A 271 -6.27 9.59 -18.55
N ASN A 272 -7.30 8.75 -18.63
CA ASN A 272 -8.30 8.64 -17.57
C ASN A 272 -7.75 7.94 -16.31
N LEU A 273 -6.79 7.02 -16.47
CA LEU A 273 -6.01 6.43 -15.37
C LEU A 273 -5.16 7.48 -14.67
N ARG A 274 -4.51 8.41 -15.40
CA ARG A 274 -3.77 9.54 -14.79
C ARG A 274 -4.71 10.43 -13.98
N ARG A 275 -5.93 10.67 -14.48
CA ARG A 275 -6.96 11.43 -13.73
C ARG A 275 -7.42 10.69 -12.47
N LEU A 276 -7.56 9.37 -12.55
CA LEU A 276 -7.90 8.52 -11.41
C LEU A 276 -6.78 8.50 -10.36
N ALA A 277 -5.51 8.37 -10.80
CA ALA A 277 -4.32 8.42 -9.95
C ALA A 277 -4.26 9.71 -9.10
N LYS A 278 -4.58 10.86 -9.70
CA LYS A 278 -4.68 12.15 -8.98
C LYS A 278 -5.64 12.14 -7.80
N ARG A 279 -6.64 11.24 -7.77
CA ARG A 279 -7.64 11.16 -6.70
C ARG A 279 -7.17 10.32 -5.52
N ALA A 280 -6.18 9.46 -5.71
CA ALA A 280 -5.51 8.81 -4.60
C ALA A 280 -4.81 9.85 -3.70
N ILE A 281 -4.24 10.92 -4.27
CA ILE A 281 -3.67 12.04 -3.50
C ILE A 281 -4.74 12.74 -2.65
N ALA A 282 -5.99 12.83 -3.12
CA ALA A 282 -7.08 13.37 -2.30
C ALA A 282 -7.37 12.47 -1.07
N GLY A 283 -7.28 11.16 -1.22
CA GLY A 283 -7.36 10.22 -0.08
C GLY A 283 -6.20 10.36 0.89
N LEU A 284 -4.97 10.49 0.36
CA LEU A 284 -3.77 10.77 1.16
C LEU A 284 -3.89 12.07 1.98
N ALA A 285 -4.40 13.14 1.37
CA ALA A 285 -4.58 14.42 2.06
C ALA A 285 -5.58 14.32 3.23
N ARG A 286 -6.62 13.47 3.11
CA ARG A 286 -7.64 13.29 4.16
C ARG A 286 -7.10 12.62 5.42
N THR A 287 -6.00 11.88 5.33
CA THR A 287 -5.33 11.32 6.53
C THR A 287 -4.40 12.33 7.21
N GLY A 288 -4.31 13.56 6.67
CA GLY A 288 -3.50 14.65 7.21
C GLY A 288 -2.02 14.59 6.82
N ALA A 289 -1.68 13.89 5.75
CA ALA A 289 -0.33 13.88 5.19
C ALA A 289 0.05 15.28 4.68
N SER A 290 1.28 15.71 4.99
CA SER A 290 1.75 17.06 4.60
C SER A 290 2.48 17.12 3.27
N MET A 291 2.80 15.96 2.66
CA MET A 291 3.57 15.88 1.41
C MET A 291 4.84 16.75 1.46
N THR A 292 5.63 16.56 2.53
CA THR A 292 6.79 17.40 2.86
C THR A 292 7.85 17.35 1.76
N ASN A 293 8.78 18.31 1.76
CA ASN A 293 9.84 18.39 0.75
C ASN A 293 10.59 17.06 0.55
N GLY A 294 10.94 16.37 1.65
CA GLY A 294 11.60 15.07 1.60
C GLY A 294 10.68 13.88 1.31
N SER A 295 9.40 14.09 0.94
CA SER A 295 8.41 13.03 0.72
C SER A 295 8.30 12.58 -0.73
N GLY A 296 8.69 11.35 -1.07
CA GLY A 296 8.38 10.76 -2.38
C GLY A 296 6.93 10.28 -2.43
N ASP A 297 6.02 11.03 -3.04
CA ASP A 297 4.59 10.71 -3.07
C ASP A 297 4.14 10.38 -4.49
N TYR A 298 3.98 9.08 -4.77
CA TYR A 298 3.71 8.58 -6.12
C TYR A 298 2.48 7.70 -6.18
N VAL A 299 1.78 7.77 -7.32
CA VAL A 299 0.65 6.90 -7.64
C VAL A 299 0.91 6.21 -8.97
N ILE A 300 0.83 4.87 -9.01
CA ILE A 300 0.77 4.09 -10.24
C ILE A 300 -0.67 3.58 -10.37
N ALA A 301 -1.37 3.91 -11.46
CA ALA A 301 -2.73 3.42 -11.72
C ALA A 301 -2.76 2.57 -12.99
N PHE A 302 -3.46 1.43 -12.96
CA PHE A 302 -3.66 0.58 -14.14
C PHE A 302 -5.08 0.01 -14.22
N SER A 303 -5.52 -0.33 -15.43
CA SER A 303 -6.76 -1.06 -15.65
C SER A 303 -6.48 -2.51 -16.07
N THR A 304 -7.22 -3.44 -15.48
CA THR A 304 -7.22 -4.87 -15.81
C THR A 304 -8.23 -5.23 -16.90
N SER A 305 -9.01 -4.26 -17.39
CA SER A 305 -10.06 -4.52 -18.36
C SER A 305 -9.49 -4.97 -19.70
N ASP A 306 -9.85 -6.18 -20.13
CA ASP A 306 -9.44 -6.73 -21.42
C ASP A 306 -9.82 -5.84 -22.60
N ARG A 307 -10.84 -4.99 -22.44
CA ARG A 307 -11.34 -4.08 -23.48
C ARG A 307 -10.38 -2.94 -23.83
N VAL A 308 -9.40 -2.67 -22.96
CA VAL A 308 -8.37 -1.62 -23.15
C VAL A 308 -6.94 -2.17 -23.13
N ARG A 309 -6.78 -3.49 -23.01
CA ARG A 309 -5.47 -4.17 -22.96
C ARG A 309 -4.65 -3.93 -24.22
N ARG A 310 -3.37 -3.56 -24.14
CA ARG A 310 -2.53 -3.08 -25.25
C ARG A 310 -1.78 -4.20 -26.00
N VAL A 311 -2.48 -5.27 -26.38
CA VAL A 311 -1.89 -6.33 -27.23
C VAL A 311 -1.42 -5.75 -28.57
N ALA A 312 -0.26 -6.21 -29.05
CA ALA A 312 0.28 -5.84 -30.35
C ALA A 312 -0.73 -6.10 -31.48
N SER A 313 -0.77 -5.20 -32.46
CA SER A 313 -1.69 -5.23 -33.60
C SER A 313 -1.00 -4.61 -34.81
N ASP A 314 -1.20 -5.19 -36.00
CA ASP A 314 -0.63 -4.70 -37.27
C ASP A 314 -1.37 -3.47 -37.82
N GLY A 315 -2.44 -3.03 -37.16
CA GLY A 315 -3.23 -1.88 -37.57
C GLY A 315 -4.03 -1.23 -36.44
N PRO A 316 -4.78 -0.15 -36.74
CA PRO A 316 -5.63 0.53 -35.78
C PRO A 316 -6.62 -0.42 -35.12
N ARG A 317 -6.95 -0.14 -33.86
CA ARG A 317 -7.87 -0.96 -33.06
C ARG A 317 -8.93 -0.11 -32.38
N THR A 318 -10.12 -0.67 -32.25
CA THR A 318 -11.17 -0.11 -31.41
C THR A 318 -10.88 -0.46 -29.96
N ILE A 319 -10.94 0.54 -29.08
CA ILE A 319 -10.91 0.37 -27.63
C ILE A 319 -12.23 0.87 -27.05
N LEU A 320 -12.76 0.16 -26.05
CA LEU A 320 -13.86 0.70 -25.27
C LEU A 320 -13.26 1.54 -24.15
N ASP A 321 -13.52 2.84 -24.12
CA ASP A 321 -13.08 3.74 -23.04
C ASP A 321 -14.30 4.35 -22.37
N LEU A 322 -14.27 4.50 -21.05
CA LEU A 322 -15.34 5.19 -20.33
C LEU A 322 -15.35 6.68 -20.66
N PRO A 323 -16.54 7.27 -20.89
CA PRO A 323 -16.66 8.69 -21.15
C PRO A 323 -16.33 9.50 -19.88
N ASN A 324 -15.87 10.74 -20.07
CA ASN A 324 -15.44 11.60 -18.97
C ASN A 324 -16.48 11.78 -17.85
N ASN A 325 -17.77 11.81 -18.19
CA ASN A 325 -18.86 11.98 -17.23
C ASN A 325 -19.04 10.77 -16.30
N ALA A 326 -18.56 9.59 -16.69
CA ALA A 326 -18.62 8.37 -15.88
C ALA A 326 -17.46 8.26 -14.87
N MET A 327 -16.50 9.20 -14.88
CA MET A 327 -15.29 9.10 -14.05
C MET A 327 -15.49 9.53 -12.60
N SER A 328 -16.43 10.43 -12.31
CA SER A 328 -16.60 10.99 -10.95
C SER A 328 -16.85 9.93 -9.87
N PRO A 329 -17.68 8.88 -10.08
CA PRO A 329 -17.80 7.79 -9.13
C PRO A 329 -16.49 7.03 -8.88
N LEU A 330 -15.70 6.76 -9.93
CA LEU A 330 -14.38 6.12 -9.79
C LEU A 330 -13.41 7.01 -9.01
N PHE A 331 -13.49 8.33 -9.19
CA PHE A 331 -12.68 9.29 -8.43
C PHE A 331 -12.99 9.27 -6.94
N GLN A 332 -14.28 9.19 -6.57
CA GLN A 332 -14.69 9.02 -5.18
C GLN A 332 -14.17 7.69 -4.62
N ALA A 333 -14.35 6.59 -5.36
CA ALA A 333 -13.87 5.27 -4.99
C ALA A 333 -12.36 5.23 -4.74
N ALA A 334 -11.57 5.88 -5.60
CA ALA A 334 -10.12 5.99 -5.43
C ALA A 334 -9.72 6.75 -4.17
N ALA A 335 -10.37 7.88 -3.88
CA ALA A 335 -10.08 8.67 -2.68
C ALA A 335 -10.41 7.88 -1.41
N GLU A 336 -11.61 7.26 -1.34
CA GLU A 336 -12.04 6.48 -0.18
C GLU A 336 -11.17 5.23 0.06
N ALA A 337 -10.86 4.48 -1.00
CA ALA A 337 -9.99 3.30 -0.88
C ALA A 337 -8.57 3.71 -0.47
N THR A 338 -8.05 4.83 -0.96
CA THR A 338 -6.70 5.27 -0.58
C THR A 338 -6.64 5.71 0.88
N GLU A 339 -7.63 6.48 1.35
CA GLU A 339 -7.74 6.90 2.74
C GLU A 339 -7.80 5.69 3.68
N GLU A 340 -8.67 4.71 3.40
CA GLU A 340 -8.78 3.51 4.22
C GLU A 340 -7.52 2.64 4.18
N ALA A 341 -6.92 2.43 3.01
CA ALA A 341 -5.69 1.64 2.89
C ALA A 341 -4.54 2.23 3.73
N ILE A 342 -4.42 3.56 3.77
CA ILE A 342 -3.43 4.24 4.62
C ILE A 342 -3.72 3.96 6.09
N LEU A 343 -4.97 4.10 6.52
CA LEU A 343 -5.33 3.87 7.92
C LEU A 343 -5.15 2.40 8.33
N ASP A 344 -5.53 1.44 7.47
CA ASP A 344 -5.32 0.02 7.75
C ASP A 344 -3.84 -0.34 7.91
N SER A 345 -2.94 0.31 7.15
CA SER A 345 -1.50 0.10 7.34
C SER A 345 -0.99 0.50 8.72
N LEU A 346 -1.62 1.50 9.36
CA LEU A 346 -1.29 1.96 10.72
C LEU A 346 -1.97 1.10 11.78
N PHE A 347 -3.25 0.76 11.56
CA PHE A 347 -4.07 -0.01 12.50
C PHE A 347 -3.63 -1.46 12.62
N LEU A 348 -3.02 -2.03 11.57
CA LEU A 348 -2.46 -3.38 11.55
C LEU A 348 -0.95 -3.43 11.81
N ALA A 349 -0.33 -2.28 12.09
CA ALA A 349 1.08 -2.23 12.40
C ALA A 349 1.36 -2.73 13.82
N ARG A 350 2.56 -3.29 14.01
CA ARG A 350 3.07 -3.73 15.32
C ARG A 350 4.29 -2.93 15.74
N ASP A 351 4.58 -2.90 17.03
CA ASP A 351 5.82 -2.34 17.56
C ASP A 351 7.05 -2.96 16.90
N VAL A 352 8.05 -2.13 16.58
CA VAL A 352 9.32 -2.58 16.01
C VAL A 352 10.49 -1.89 16.70
N ARG A 353 11.43 -2.70 17.20
CA ARG A 353 12.76 -2.26 17.61
C ARG A 353 13.74 -2.52 16.48
N GLY A 354 14.06 -1.47 15.74
CA GLY A 354 14.91 -1.52 14.57
C GLY A 354 16.28 -0.88 14.76
N HIS A 355 16.92 -0.56 13.65
CA HIS A 355 18.35 -0.26 13.58
C HIS A 355 18.76 0.95 14.41
N ARG A 356 17.98 2.04 14.36
CA ARG A 356 18.29 3.30 15.03
C ARG A 356 17.40 3.59 16.24
N GLY A 357 16.38 2.78 16.49
CA GLY A 357 15.42 3.06 17.55
C GLY A 357 14.22 2.14 17.59
N PHE A 358 13.27 2.51 18.43
CA PHE A 358 12.01 1.82 18.62
C PHE A 358 10.88 2.69 18.08
N VAL A 359 9.96 2.07 17.33
CA VAL A 359 8.76 2.73 16.82
C VAL A 359 7.55 1.93 17.27
N GLU A 360 6.65 2.62 17.96
CA GLU A 360 5.40 2.06 18.46
C GLU A 360 4.35 1.97 17.35
N ALA A 361 3.51 0.94 17.41
CA ALA A 361 2.25 0.89 16.71
C ALA A 361 1.30 2.01 17.17
N LEU A 362 0.31 2.31 16.34
CA LEU A 362 -0.75 3.23 16.71
C LEU A 362 -1.51 2.66 17.93
N PRO A 363 -1.77 3.43 19.00
CA PRO A 363 -2.52 2.95 20.16
C PRO A 363 -4.02 2.86 19.82
N VAL A 364 -4.41 1.79 19.13
CA VAL A 364 -5.74 1.62 18.52
C VAL A 364 -6.89 1.83 19.51
N ASP A 365 -6.79 1.31 20.74
CA ASP A 365 -7.86 1.45 21.74
C ASP A 365 -8.10 2.91 22.12
N GLU A 366 -7.03 3.70 22.25
CA GLU A 366 -7.12 5.12 22.56
C GLU A 366 -7.65 5.92 21.37
N VAL A 367 -7.24 5.57 20.15
CA VAL A 367 -7.81 6.14 18.91
C VAL A 367 -9.31 5.88 18.84
N MET A 368 -9.75 4.66 19.16
CA MET A 368 -11.18 4.32 19.17
C MET A 368 -11.95 5.06 20.28
N ARG A 369 -11.33 5.29 21.44
CA ARG A 369 -11.91 6.11 22.51
C ARG A 369 -12.15 7.55 22.03
N LEU A 370 -11.13 8.16 21.43
CA LEU A 370 -11.20 9.52 20.87
C LEU A 370 -12.25 9.62 19.76
N TRP A 371 -12.25 8.66 18.82
CA TRP A 371 -13.20 8.65 17.71
C TRP A 371 -14.66 8.51 18.18
N ARG A 372 -14.95 7.59 19.12
CA ARG A 372 -16.29 7.43 19.69
C ARG A 372 -16.74 8.68 20.44
N GLN A 373 -15.83 9.33 21.16
CA GLN A 373 -16.13 10.58 21.87
C GLN A 373 -16.51 11.70 20.90
N ALA A 374 -15.77 11.86 19.79
CA ALA A 374 -16.06 12.85 18.76
C ALA A 374 -17.41 12.56 18.06
N LYS A 375 -17.63 11.33 17.59
CA LYS A 375 -18.88 10.95 16.89
C LYS A 375 -20.11 10.98 17.81
N GLY A 376 -19.94 10.69 19.09
CA GLY A 376 -21.03 10.80 20.08
C GLY A 376 -21.46 12.24 20.37
N GLN A 377 -20.60 13.23 20.13
CA GLN A 377 -20.92 14.65 20.26
C GLN A 377 -21.62 15.19 19.00
N GLU A 378 -21.24 14.72 17.81
CA GLU A 378 -21.89 15.08 16.54
C GLU A 378 -23.38 14.66 16.49
N GLY A 379 -23.77 13.57 17.15
CA GLY A 379 -25.17 13.12 17.20
C GLY A 379 -26.05 13.82 18.24
N ARG A 380 -25.54 14.82 18.96
CA ARG A 380 -26.25 15.56 20.03
C ARG A 380 -26.47 17.05 19.74
N GLY A 381 -25.93 17.57 18.63
CA GLY A 381 -26.20 18.91 18.10
C GLY A 381 -27.14 18.82 16.92
#